data_AF-A0A2G6PHZ1-F1
#
_entry.id   AF-A0A2G6PHZ1-F1
#
_cell.length_a   1.000
_cell.length_b   1.000
_cell.length_c   1.000
_cell.angle_alpha   90.00
_cell.angle_beta   90.00
_cell.angle_gamma   90.00
#
_symmetry.space_group_name_H-M   'P 1'
#
loop_
_entity.id
_entity.type
_entity.pdbx_description
1 polymer ?
#
loop_
_entity_poly.entity_id
_entity_poly.type
_entity_poly.pdbx_seq_one_letter_code
_entity_poly.pdbx_strand_id
1 'polypeptide(L)'
;MKISEIVADQRRRLGLKQYQLAERTGIAPSQLSIFERGSSGMVTTNLEKVLDALGLHIVYDRQGVQQELAKKCAQVLRERGIEEVRGVSREEIALLMDNDDLLLMPMVSDELYRRYCKSQIVDETNTWNHFAKLVQDALIYGDL
;
A
#
# COMPACT_ATOMS: atom_id res chain seq x y z
N MET A 1 -10.98 -7.05 6.36
CA MET A 1 -12.24 -6.45 5.85
C MET A 1 -12.37 -6.80 4.39
N LYS A 2 -13.51 -7.33 3.93
CA LYS A 2 -13.75 -7.69 2.53
C LYS A 2 -14.31 -6.50 1.75
N ILE A 3 -14.02 -6.41 0.45
CA ILE A 3 -14.52 -5.33 -0.41
C ILE A 3 -16.05 -5.22 -0.42
N SER A 4 -16.77 -6.35 -0.30
CA SER A 4 -18.23 -6.38 -0.18
C SER A 4 -18.75 -5.66 1.06
N GLU A 5 -18.01 -5.76 2.18
CA GLU A 5 -18.34 -5.09 3.45
C GLU A 5 -18.11 -3.58 3.31
N ILE A 6 -16.98 -3.18 2.71
CA ILE A 6 -16.63 -1.78 2.46
C ILE A 6 -17.71 -1.09 1.60
N VAL A 7 -18.12 -1.73 0.51
CA VAL A 7 -19.15 -1.23 -0.39
C VAL A 7 -20.48 -1.07 0.35
N ALA A 8 -20.90 -2.10 1.11
CA ALA A 8 -22.16 -2.06 1.84
C ALA A 8 -22.17 -0.95 2.90
N ASP A 9 -21.07 -0.78 3.63
CA ASP A 9 -20.93 0.25 4.66
C ASP A 9 -20.90 1.65 4.06
N GLN A 10 -20.12 1.86 2.99
CA GLN A 10 -20.07 3.16 2.32
C GLN A 10 -21.43 3.54 1.73
N ARG A 11 -22.13 2.59 1.10
CA ARG A 11 -23.50 2.80 0.61
C ARG A 11 -24.44 3.24 1.74
N ARG A 12 -24.36 2.59 2.90
CA ARG A 12 -25.17 2.95 4.09
C ARG A 12 -24.81 4.34 4.63
N ARG A 13 -23.51 4.69 4.68
CA ARG A 13 -23.03 6.02 5.09
C ARG A 13 -23.56 7.14 4.19
N LEU A 14 -23.70 6.86 2.90
CA LEU A 14 -24.32 7.76 1.93
C LEU A 14 -25.86 7.75 1.96
N GLY A 15 -26.49 6.97 2.85
CA GLY A 15 -27.95 6.89 2.97
C GLY A 15 -28.64 6.15 1.83
N LEU A 16 -27.89 5.46 0.96
CA LEU A 16 -28.44 4.83 -0.24
C LEU A 16 -29.02 3.46 0.06
N LYS A 17 -30.17 3.14 -0.55
CA LYS A 17 -30.70 1.77 -0.64
C LYS A 17 -30.00 1.00 -1.78
N GLN A 18 -30.03 -0.33 -1.73
CA GLN A 18 -29.41 -1.18 -2.76
C GLN A 18 -29.94 -0.87 -4.18
N TYR A 19 -31.26 -0.65 -4.33
CA TYR A 19 -31.85 -0.31 -5.64
C TYR A 19 -31.38 1.05 -6.17
N GLN A 20 -31.08 2.01 -5.31
CA GLN A 20 -30.60 3.34 -5.73
C GLN A 20 -29.15 3.25 -6.23
N LEU A 21 -28.32 2.42 -5.59
CA LEU A 21 -26.99 2.12 -6.10
C LEU A 21 -27.07 1.34 -7.42
N ALA A 22 -28.02 0.41 -7.54
CA ALA A 22 -28.29 -0.34 -8.77
C ALA A 22 -28.61 0.59 -9.95
N GLU A 23 -29.54 1.54 -9.76
CA GLU A 23 -29.90 2.55 -10.76
C GLU A 23 -28.70 3.42 -11.17
N ARG A 24 -27.90 3.87 -10.21
CA ARG A 24 -26.71 4.70 -10.48
C ARG A 24 -25.63 3.98 -11.29
N THR A 25 -25.53 2.67 -11.14
CA THR A 25 -24.45 1.86 -11.71
C THR A 25 -24.90 1.08 -12.96
N GLY A 26 -26.21 0.99 -13.21
CA GLY A 26 -26.79 0.14 -14.24
C GLY A 26 -26.66 -1.36 -13.94
N ILE A 27 -26.38 -1.72 -12.69
CA ILE A 27 -26.21 -3.13 -12.25
C ILE A 27 -27.54 -3.63 -11.71
N ALA A 28 -27.86 -4.91 -11.94
CA ALA A 28 -29.10 -5.48 -11.41
C ALA A 28 -29.12 -5.45 -9.87
N PRO A 29 -30.24 -5.06 -9.21
CA PRO A 29 -30.33 -5.05 -7.74
C PRO A 29 -30.00 -6.41 -7.10
N SER A 30 -30.35 -7.51 -7.76
CA SER A 30 -30.04 -8.87 -7.32
C SER A 30 -28.53 -9.13 -7.28
N GLN A 31 -27.77 -8.63 -8.25
CA GLN A 31 -26.31 -8.77 -8.29
C GLN A 31 -25.64 -7.99 -7.15
N LEU A 32 -26.06 -6.74 -6.89
CA LEU A 32 -25.58 -5.96 -5.75
C LEU A 32 -25.91 -6.65 -4.41
N SER A 33 -27.12 -7.20 -4.30
CA SER A 33 -27.55 -7.91 -3.11
C SER A 33 -26.72 -9.17 -2.83
N ILE A 34 -26.41 -9.96 -3.86
CA ILE A 34 -25.54 -11.16 -3.78
C ILE A 34 -24.11 -10.76 -3.40
N PHE A 35 -23.58 -9.70 -4.04
CA PHE A 35 -22.24 -9.20 -3.79
C PHE A 35 -22.08 -8.69 -2.35
N GLU A 36 -22.97 -7.85 -1.85
CA GLU A 36 -22.88 -7.28 -0.50
C GLU A 36 -23.03 -8.34 0.61
N ARG A 37 -23.70 -9.47 0.33
CA ARG A 37 -23.74 -10.63 1.24
C ARG A 37 -22.45 -11.46 1.21
N GLY A 38 -21.50 -11.15 0.33
CA GLY A 38 -20.28 -11.93 0.13
C GLY A 38 -20.52 -13.30 -0.51
N SER A 39 -21.70 -13.51 -1.13
CA SER A 39 -22.09 -14.79 -1.71
C SER A 39 -21.48 -15.03 -3.09
N SER A 40 -21.09 -13.97 -3.81
CA SER A 40 -20.26 -14.07 -5.02
C SER A 40 -19.38 -12.84 -5.19
N GLY A 41 -18.29 -12.99 -5.94
CA GLY A 41 -17.53 -11.86 -6.46
C GLY A 41 -18.34 -11.08 -7.51
N MET A 42 -17.80 -9.93 -7.89
CA MET A 42 -18.30 -9.09 -8.98
C MET A 42 -17.18 -8.96 -10.02
N VAL A 43 -17.54 -8.92 -11.30
CA VAL A 43 -16.56 -8.66 -12.37
C VAL A 43 -15.99 -7.25 -12.23
N THR A 44 -14.70 -7.09 -12.54
CA THR A 44 -13.93 -5.86 -12.30
C THR A 44 -14.63 -4.61 -12.86
N THR A 45 -15.18 -4.68 -14.07
CA THR A 45 -15.87 -3.56 -14.71
C THR A 45 -17.14 -3.09 -13.98
N ASN A 46 -17.86 -4.00 -13.33
CA ASN A 46 -19.02 -3.65 -12.52
C ASN A 46 -18.59 -3.15 -11.14
N LEU A 47 -17.53 -3.73 -10.59
CA LEU A 47 -16.96 -3.27 -9.33
C LEU A 47 -16.47 -1.83 -9.43
N GLU A 48 -15.76 -1.46 -10.51
CA GLU A 48 -15.32 -0.10 -10.78
C GLU A 48 -16.48 0.90 -10.77
N LYS A 49 -17.57 0.60 -11.50
CA LYS A 49 -18.78 1.43 -11.49
C LYS A 49 -19.37 1.63 -10.09
N VAL A 50 -19.37 0.57 -9.28
CA VAL A 50 -19.86 0.63 -7.89
C VAL A 50 -18.95 1.50 -7.03
N LEU A 51 -17.64 1.35 -7.15
CA LEU A 51 -16.66 2.13 -6.40
C LEU A 51 -16.77 3.62 -6.76
N ASP A 52 -16.81 3.94 -8.06
CA ASP A 52 -16.98 5.31 -8.55
C ASP A 52 -18.29 5.94 -8.06
N ALA A 53 -19.41 5.21 -8.13
CA ALA A 53 -20.71 5.69 -7.65
C ALA A 53 -20.76 5.94 -6.13
N LEU A 54 -19.82 5.36 -5.37
CA LEU A 54 -19.68 5.51 -3.93
C LEU A 54 -18.53 6.46 -3.52
N GLY A 55 -17.80 7.02 -4.49
CA GLY A 55 -16.62 7.85 -4.25
C GLY A 55 -15.48 7.08 -3.58
N LEU A 56 -15.38 5.78 -3.87
CA LEU A 56 -14.31 4.92 -3.38
C LEU A 56 -13.23 4.78 -4.44
N HIS A 57 -11.97 4.83 -4.00
CA HIS A 57 -10.82 4.59 -4.85
C HIS A 57 -9.98 3.47 -4.26
N ILE A 58 -9.55 2.54 -5.11
CA ILE A 58 -8.55 1.54 -4.72
C ILE A 58 -7.21 2.26 -4.68
N VAL A 59 -6.61 2.33 -3.50
CA VAL A 59 -5.27 2.87 -3.33
C VAL A 59 -4.33 1.70 -3.11
N TYR A 60 -3.22 1.69 -3.83
CA TYR A 60 -2.11 0.79 -3.52
C TYR A 60 -1.42 1.33 -2.28
N ASP A 61 -1.46 0.57 -1.18
CA ASP A 61 -0.78 0.92 0.06
C ASP A 61 0.73 0.73 -0.06
N ARG A 62 1.36 1.66 -0.79
CA ARG A 62 2.82 1.66 -1.01
C ARG A 62 3.57 1.71 0.31
N GLN A 63 3.08 2.49 1.27
CA GLN A 63 3.72 2.65 2.56
C GLN A 63 3.68 1.34 3.35
N GLY A 64 2.54 0.67 3.42
CA GLY A 64 2.42 -0.66 4.05
C GLY A 64 3.33 -1.69 3.40
N VAL A 65 3.38 -1.74 2.06
CA VAL A 65 4.29 -2.64 1.33
C VAL A 65 5.76 -2.37 1.68
N GLN A 66 6.17 -1.09 1.69
CA GLN A 66 7.54 -0.73 2.06
C GLN A 66 7.87 -1.06 3.51
N GLN A 67 6.95 -0.82 4.45
CA GLN A 67 7.12 -1.15 5.87
C GLN A 67 7.26 -2.65 6.09
N GLU A 68 6.40 -3.47 5.46
CA GLU A 68 6.49 -4.94 5.55
C GLU A 68 7.82 -5.45 4.98
N LEU A 69 8.23 -4.92 3.82
CA LEU A 69 9.51 -5.29 3.21
C LEU A 69 10.69 -4.85 4.09
N ALA A 70 10.62 -3.66 4.69
CA ALA A 70 11.64 -3.16 5.60
C ALA A 70 11.78 -4.03 6.86
N LYS A 71 10.65 -4.47 7.45
CA LYS A 71 10.66 -5.43 8.58
C LYS A 71 11.33 -6.75 8.21
N LYS A 72 11.04 -7.28 7.02
CA LYS A 72 11.69 -8.49 6.49
C LYS A 72 13.20 -8.28 6.29
N CYS A 73 13.61 -7.16 5.69
CA CYS A 73 15.03 -6.82 5.54
C CYS A 73 15.73 -6.74 6.90
N ALA A 74 15.13 -6.04 7.86
CA ALA A 74 15.68 -5.92 9.21
C ALA A 74 15.86 -7.28 9.89
N GLN A 75 14.90 -8.21 9.71
CA GLN A 75 15.03 -9.56 10.21
C GLN A 75 16.22 -10.30 9.61
N VAL A 76 16.38 -10.27 8.28
CA VAL A 76 17.51 -10.91 7.57
C VAL A 76 18.86 -10.30 7.99
N LEU A 77 18.93 -8.98 8.14
CA LEU A 77 20.13 -8.29 8.60
C LEU A 77 20.48 -8.69 10.04
N ARG A 78 19.50 -8.75 10.95
CA ARG A 78 19.67 -9.22 12.34
C ARG A 78 20.21 -10.65 12.40
N GLU A 79 19.66 -11.55 11.59
CA GLU A 79 20.12 -12.96 11.52
C GLU A 79 21.57 -13.10 11.04
N ARG A 80 22.07 -12.11 10.29
CA ARG A 80 23.46 -12.04 9.84
C ARG A 80 24.38 -11.23 10.76
N GLY A 81 23.88 -10.75 11.89
CA GLY A 81 24.63 -9.94 12.84
C GLY A 81 24.92 -8.51 12.36
N ILE A 82 24.12 -8.00 11.42
CA ILE A 82 24.22 -6.62 10.92
C ILE A 82 23.27 -5.74 11.71
N GLU A 83 23.82 -4.73 12.40
CA GLU A 83 23.07 -3.81 13.25
C GLU A 83 22.85 -2.43 12.59
N GLU A 84 23.65 -2.09 11.59
CA GLU A 84 23.60 -0.79 10.89
C GLU A 84 23.42 -0.97 9.39
N VAL A 85 22.30 -0.44 8.86
CA VAL A 85 21.93 -0.51 7.44
C VAL A 85 22.89 0.30 6.57
N ARG A 86 23.42 1.42 7.10
CA ARG A 86 24.34 2.31 6.34
C ARG A 86 25.60 1.62 5.86
N GLY A 87 26.02 0.53 6.53
CA GLY A 87 27.17 -0.28 6.13
C GLY A 87 26.87 -1.28 5.02
N VAL A 88 25.61 -1.42 4.61
CA VAL A 88 25.18 -2.36 3.57
C VAL A 88 24.68 -1.59 2.36
N SER A 89 25.22 -1.91 1.19
CA SER A 89 24.79 -1.32 -0.06
C SER A 89 23.36 -1.74 -0.43
N ARG A 90 22.71 -0.93 -1.27
CA ARG A 90 21.39 -1.26 -1.82
C ARG A 90 21.43 -2.55 -2.62
N GLU A 91 22.49 -2.75 -3.38
CA GLU A 91 22.73 -3.91 -4.21
C GLU A 91 22.89 -5.19 -3.36
N GLU A 92 23.60 -5.09 -2.24
CA GLU A 92 23.67 -6.19 -1.27
C GLU A 92 22.31 -6.49 -0.66
N ILE A 93 21.53 -5.49 -0.23
CA ILE A 93 20.18 -5.72 0.31
C ILE A 93 19.27 -6.36 -0.75
N ALA A 94 19.32 -5.90 -2.00
CA ALA A 94 18.57 -6.52 -3.10
C ALA A 94 18.91 -8.00 -3.26
N LEU A 95 20.20 -8.35 -3.27
CA LEU A 95 20.68 -9.73 -3.35
C LEU A 95 20.27 -10.57 -2.13
N LEU A 96 20.37 -10.00 -0.93
CA LEU A 96 19.99 -10.66 0.32
C LEU A 96 18.51 -11.03 0.36
N MET A 97 17.68 -10.17 -0.23
CA MET A 97 16.23 -10.30 -0.24
C MET A 97 15.69 -11.04 -1.47
N ASP A 98 16.57 -11.40 -2.41
CA ASP A 98 16.18 -11.92 -3.74
C ASP A 98 15.12 -11.03 -4.40
N ASN A 99 15.35 -9.70 -4.37
CA ASN A 99 14.37 -8.71 -4.82
C ASN A 99 15.04 -7.51 -5.51
N ASP A 100 15.13 -7.60 -6.84
CA ASP A 100 15.70 -6.55 -7.70
C ASP A 100 14.84 -5.28 -7.77
N ASP A 101 13.57 -5.30 -7.38
CA ASP A 101 12.73 -4.10 -7.36
C ASP A 101 13.28 -3.04 -6.40
N LEU A 102 14.08 -3.45 -5.40
CA LEU A 102 14.80 -2.54 -4.51
C LEU A 102 15.78 -1.63 -5.26
N LEU A 103 16.30 -2.07 -6.41
CA LEU A 103 17.21 -1.29 -7.26
C LEU A 103 16.50 -0.19 -8.05
N LEU A 104 15.17 -0.26 -8.18
CA LEU A 104 14.35 0.75 -8.85
C LEU A 104 14.24 2.04 -8.03
N MET A 105 14.50 1.98 -6.71
CA MET A 105 14.43 3.15 -5.85
C MET A 105 15.59 4.12 -6.12
N PRO A 106 15.33 5.37 -6.54
CA PRO A 106 16.39 6.35 -6.72
C PRO A 106 17.17 6.61 -5.43
N MET A 107 18.49 6.55 -5.55
CA MET A 107 19.41 7.04 -4.52
C MET A 107 19.64 8.52 -4.73
N VAL A 108 19.44 9.31 -3.67
CA VAL A 108 19.71 10.74 -3.68
C VAL A 108 20.72 11.08 -2.59
N SER A 109 21.43 12.21 -2.74
CA SER A 109 22.33 12.69 -1.70
C SER A 109 21.56 13.04 -0.42
N ASP A 110 22.20 12.95 0.74
CA ASP A 110 21.58 13.33 2.03
C ASP A 110 21.11 14.78 2.06
N GLU A 111 21.79 15.67 1.34
CA GLU A 111 21.36 17.06 1.18
C GLU A 111 20.06 17.16 0.37
N LEU A 112 19.98 16.44 -0.76
CA LEU A 112 18.79 16.43 -1.60
C LEU A 112 17.61 15.76 -0.88
N TYR A 113 17.85 14.64 -0.18
CA TYR A 113 16.84 13.95 0.62
C TYR A 113 16.26 14.87 1.70
N ARG A 114 17.11 15.58 2.47
CA ARG A 114 16.65 16.56 3.46
C ARG A 114 15.82 17.67 2.84
N ARG A 115 16.16 18.10 1.62
CA ARG A 115 15.39 19.09 0.86
C ARG A 115 14.02 18.54 0.43
N TYR A 116 13.92 17.28 0.02
CA TYR A 116 12.63 16.63 -0.27
C TYR A 116 11.73 16.67 0.96
N CYS A 117 12.20 16.15 2.10
CA CYS A 117 11.44 16.14 3.35
C CYS A 117 10.97 17.55 3.78
N LYS A 118 11.80 18.58 3.59
CA LYS A 118 11.45 19.96 3.98
C LYS A 118 10.49 20.63 3.01
N SER A 119 10.67 20.42 1.70
CA SER A 119 9.90 21.13 0.69
C SER A 119 8.52 20.53 0.45
N GLN A 120 8.36 19.21 0.64
CA GLN A 120 7.13 18.46 0.36
C GLN A 120 6.62 18.56 -1.09
N ILE A 121 7.45 19.11 -2.01
CA ILE A 121 7.13 19.18 -3.44
C ILE A 121 7.40 17.83 -4.12
N VAL A 122 8.36 17.07 -3.60
CA VAL A 122 8.72 15.73 -4.08
C VAL A 122 8.44 14.75 -2.95
N ASP A 123 7.82 13.63 -3.30
CA ASP A 123 7.54 12.53 -2.38
C ASP A 123 8.84 11.76 -2.07
N GLU A 124 9.38 11.97 -0.87
CA GLU A 124 10.61 11.34 -0.39
C GLU A 124 10.47 9.83 -0.19
N THR A 125 9.25 9.32 -0.04
CA THR A 125 8.97 7.89 0.22
C THR A 125 9.34 7.00 -0.97
N ASN A 126 9.59 7.60 -2.13
CA ASN A 126 10.03 6.89 -3.33
C ASN A 126 11.55 6.73 -3.43
N THR A 127 12.31 7.11 -2.40
CA THR A 127 13.79 7.08 -2.44
C THR A 127 14.37 5.93 -1.62
N TRP A 128 15.56 5.48 -2.02
CA TRP A 128 16.33 4.50 -1.24
C TRP A 128 16.62 5.00 0.17
N ASN A 129 16.92 6.30 0.31
CA ASN A 129 17.23 6.92 1.61
C ASN A 129 16.07 6.76 2.60
N HIS A 130 14.82 6.85 2.12
CA HIS A 130 13.64 6.61 2.94
C HIS A 130 13.52 5.13 3.34
N PHE A 131 13.62 4.23 2.37
CA PHE A 131 13.51 2.79 2.65
C PHE A 131 14.61 2.29 3.60
N ALA A 132 15.86 2.70 3.39
CA ALA A 132 16.97 2.36 4.28
C ALA A 132 16.73 2.87 5.72
N LYS A 133 16.09 4.04 5.87
CA LYS A 133 15.66 4.54 7.17
C LYS A 133 14.61 3.63 7.81
N LEU A 134 13.59 3.19 7.05
CA LEU A 134 12.58 2.24 7.55
C LEU A 134 13.24 0.93 8.02
N VAL A 135 14.20 0.39 7.27
CA VAL A 135 14.93 -0.82 7.66
C VAL A 135 15.70 -0.58 8.97
N GLN A 136 16.38 0.57 9.09
CA GLN A 136 17.12 0.93 10.28
C GLN A 136 16.20 1.10 11.51
N ASP A 137 15.06 1.75 11.33
CA ASP A 137 14.06 1.93 12.38
C ASP A 137 13.51 0.55 12.82
N ALA A 138 13.23 -0.36 11.88
CA ALA A 138 12.81 -1.73 12.19
C ALA A 138 13.89 -2.57 12.89
N LEU A 139 15.18 -2.34 12.60
CA LEU A 139 16.28 -2.97 13.31
C LEU A 139 16.32 -2.54 14.78
N ILE A 140 16.11 -1.25 15.06
CA ILE A 140 16.20 -0.64 16.39
C ILE A 140 14.95 -0.95 17.22
N TYR A 141 13.75 -0.77 16.66
CA TYR A 141 12.50 -0.76 17.41
C TYR A 141 11.69 -2.06 17.29
N GLY A 142 12.02 -2.94 16.33
CA GLY A 142 11.31 -4.20 16.09
C GLY A 142 9.96 -4.04 15.37
N ASP A 143 9.30 -2.88 15.51
CA ASP A 143 8.05 -2.53 14.82
C ASP A 143 8.14 -1.15 14.13
N LEU A 144 7.47 -1.06 12.98
CA LEU A 144 7.22 0.15 12.15
C LEU A 144 5.72 0.42 12.09
#